data_AF-A0A530AFJ3-F1
#
_entry.id   AF-A0A530AFJ3-F1
#
_cell.length_a   1.000
_cell.length_b   1.000
_cell.length_c   1.000
_cell.angle_alpha   90.00
_cell.angle_beta   90.00
_cell.angle_gamma   90.00
#
_symmetry.space_group_name_H-M   'P 1'
#
loop_
_entity.id
_entity.type
_entity.pdbx_description
1 polymer ?
#
loop_
_entity_poly.entity_id
_entity_poly.type
_entity_poly.pdbx_seq_one_letter_code
_entity_poly.pdbx_strand_id
1 'polypeptide(L)'
;MQTLKIGTRGSPLALAQAHETRARLMQAHGLPEQAFEVVPISTSGDRIQDRPLSEAGGKGLFTKEIEEALLDGRIDIAVHSSKDMPTVLPDGLELVTFLS
;
A
#
# COMPACT_ATOMS: atom_id res chain seq x y z
N MET A 1 10.85 13.34 -15.91
CA MET A 1 11.37 12.54 -14.79
C MET A 1 10.24 11.63 -14.37
N GLN A 2 10.44 10.32 -14.31
CA GLN A 2 9.39 9.39 -13.89
C GLN A 2 9.29 9.41 -12.37
N THR A 3 8.09 9.60 -11.83
CA THR A 3 7.82 9.58 -10.40
C THR A 3 7.66 8.15 -9.90
N LEU A 4 8.16 7.86 -8.70
CA LEU A 4 7.89 6.59 -8.02
C LEU A 4 6.52 6.66 -7.34
N LYS A 5 5.58 5.82 -7.78
CA LYS A 5 4.21 5.74 -7.28
C LYS A 5 4.11 4.79 -6.10
N ILE A 6 3.74 5.33 -4.94
CA ILE A 6 3.59 4.63 -3.67
C ILE A 6 2.10 4.41 -3.41
N GLY A 7 1.62 3.19 -3.62
CA GLY A 7 0.26 2.80 -3.27
C GLY A 7 0.06 2.62 -1.77
N THR A 8 -1.07 3.08 -1.26
CA THR A 8 -1.45 2.91 0.15
C THR A 8 -2.96 2.97 0.30
N ARG A 9 -3.50 2.48 1.43
CA ARG A 9 -4.90 2.74 1.78
C ARG A 9 -5.13 4.22 2.09
N GLY A 10 -6.38 4.67 1.95
CA GLY A 10 -6.75 6.06 2.21
C GLY A 10 -6.97 6.44 3.68
N SER A 11 -6.76 5.53 4.64
CA SER A 11 -6.94 5.86 6.06
C SER A 11 -5.84 6.81 6.55
N PRO A 12 -6.10 7.67 7.57
CA PRO A 12 -5.10 8.61 8.07
C PRO A 12 -3.78 7.95 8.48
N LEU A 13 -3.85 6.76 9.10
CA LEU A 13 -2.66 6.01 9.49
C LEU A 13 -1.90 5.46 8.28
N ALA A 14 -2.61 4.91 7.27
CA ALA A 14 -1.98 4.38 6.08
C ALA A 14 -1.29 5.46 5.24
N LEU A 15 -1.89 6.67 5.17
CA LEU A 15 -1.25 7.83 4.57
C LEU A 15 -0.01 8.27 5.35
N ALA A 16 -0.07 8.30 6.68
CA ALA A 16 1.10 8.63 7.50
C ALA A 16 2.25 7.64 7.26
N GLN A 17 1.98 6.33 7.19
CA GLN A 17 2.97 5.30 6.87
C GLN A 17 3.58 5.47 5.47
N ALA A 18 2.77 5.83 4.47
CA ALA A 18 3.25 6.10 3.12
C ALA A 18 4.13 7.36 3.07
N HIS A 19 3.74 8.42 3.78
CA HIS A 19 4.53 9.64 3.88
C HIS A 19 5.85 9.42 4.64
N GLU A 20 5.86 8.60 5.68
CA GLU A 20 7.09 8.18 6.37
C GLU A 20 8.02 7.43 5.42
N THR A 21 7.49 6.45 4.69
CA THR A 21 8.25 5.68 3.68
C THR A 21 8.85 6.61 2.64
N ARG A 22 8.06 7.55 2.11
CA ARG A 22 8.52 8.57 1.16
C ARG A 22 9.64 9.42 1.75
N ALA A 23 9.50 9.91 2.99
CA ALA A 23 10.52 10.73 3.63
C ALA A 23 11.85 9.98 3.80
N ARG A 24 11.80 8.69 4.20
CA ARG A 24 13.00 7.84 4.30
C ARG A 24 13.66 7.63 2.93
N LEU A 25 12.89 7.39 1.87
CA LEU A 25 13.40 7.27 0.50
C LEU A 25 14.03 8.58 -0.02
N MET A 26 13.38 9.72 0.23
CA MET A 26 13.93 11.05 -0.11
C MET A 26 15.30 11.24 0.54
N GLN A 27 15.41 10.96 1.85
CA GLN A 27 16.66 11.10 2.59
C GLN A 27 17.74 10.14 2.09
N ALA A 28 17.41 8.87 1.87
CA ALA A 28 18.38 7.84 1.46
C ALA A 28 18.96 8.09 0.07
N HIS A 29 18.18 8.71 -0.84
CA HIS A 29 18.57 8.90 -2.24
C HIS A 29 18.84 10.35 -2.63
N GLY A 30 18.68 11.32 -1.72
CA GLY A 30 18.82 12.74 -2.02
C GLY A 30 17.82 13.25 -3.06
N LEU A 31 16.63 12.63 -3.11
CA LEU A 31 15.59 12.93 -4.10
C LEU A 31 14.56 13.92 -3.54
N PRO A 32 14.05 14.85 -4.37
CA PRO A 32 13.05 15.82 -3.93
C PRO A 32 11.66 15.16 -3.81
N GLU A 33 10.73 15.81 -3.11
CA GLU A 33 9.38 15.29 -2.89
C GLU A 33 8.65 14.97 -4.20
N GLN A 34 8.81 15.80 -5.24
CA GLN A 34 8.20 15.57 -6.56
C GLN A 34 8.73 14.34 -7.32
N ALA A 35 9.77 13.65 -6.81
CA ALA A 35 10.18 12.36 -7.36
C ALA A 35 9.25 11.21 -6.94
N PHE A 36 8.30 11.47 -6.03
CA PHE A 36 7.40 10.48 -5.44
C PHE A 36 5.95 10.93 -5.55
N GLU A 37 5.06 9.97 -5.82
CA GLU A 37 3.62 10.19 -5.87
C GLU A 37 2.96 9.22 -4.88
N VAL A 38 2.23 9.73 -3.88
CA VAL A 38 1.43 8.87 -2.98
C VAL A 38 0.07 8.68 -3.62
N VAL A 39 -0.30 7.42 -3.87
CA VAL A 39 -1.52 7.02 -4.58
C VAL A 39 -2.47 6.30 -3.61
N PRO A 40 -3.48 6.99 -3.05
CA PRO A 40 -4.47 6.36 -2.18
C PRO A 40 -5.38 5.43 -2.99
N ILE A 41 -5.54 4.20 -2.51
CA ILE A 41 -6.38 3.17 -3.13
C ILE A 41 -7.46 2.75 -2.13
N SER A 42 -8.72 2.84 -2.55
CA SER A 42 -9.85 2.37 -1.77
C SER A 42 -10.02 0.87 -1.95
N THR A 43 -9.98 0.13 -0.83
CA THR A 43 -10.10 -1.33 -0.81
C THR A 43 -11.52 -1.76 -0.47
N SER A 44 -11.89 -3.00 -0.79
CA SER A 44 -13.18 -3.57 -0.39
C SER A 44 -13.40 -3.53 1.13
N GLY A 45 -12.34 -3.76 1.91
CA GLY A 45 -12.37 -3.67 3.36
C GLY A 45 -12.63 -2.25 3.89
N ASP A 46 -12.24 -1.20 3.15
CA ASP A 46 -12.57 0.19 3.53
C ASP A 46 -14.05 0.52 3.33
N ARG A 47 -14.70 -0.17 2.38
CA ARG A 47 -16.11 0.04 2.02
C ARG A 47 -17.08 -0.69 2.95
N ILE A 48 -16.63 -1.75 3.61
CA ILE A 48 -17.43 -2.53 4.56
C ILE A 48 -17.37 -1.83 5.92
N GLN A 49 -18.44 -1.13 6.28
CA GLN A 49 -18.57 -0.44 7.58
C GLN A 49 -19.78 -0.92 8.39
N ASP A 50 -20.66 -1.70 7.78
CA ASP A 50 -21.99 -2.06 8.29
C ASP A 50 -22.08 -3.48 8.86
N ARG A 51 -21.00 -4.27 8.75
CA ARG A 51 -20.93 -5.65 9.26
C ARG A 51 -19.49 -6.05 9.62
N PRO A 52 -19.31 -7.06 10.50
CA PRO A 52 -18.00 -7.60 10.82
C PRO A 52 -17.26 -8.12 9.57
N LEU A 53 -15.96 -7.82 9.45
CA LEU A 53 -15.12 -8.29 8.35
C LEU A 53 -15.06 -9.82 8.25
N SER A 54 -15.19 -10.53 9.38
CA SER A 54 -15.26 -11.99 9.44
C SER A 54 -16.48 -12.56 8.70
N GLU A 55 -17.59 -11.82 8.64
CA GLU A 55 -18.81 -12.21 7.93
C GLU A 55 -18.78 -11.81 6.45
N ALA A 56 -17.96 -10.82 6.10
CA ALA A 56 -17.83 -10.32 4.74
C ALA A 56 -17.03 -11.24 3.81
N GLY A 57 -16.41 -12.31 4.35
CA GLY A 57 -15.86 -13.43 3.59
C GLY A 57 -14.90 -13.00 2.47
N GLY A 58 -13.63 -12.78 2.79
CA GLY A 58 -12.62 -12.54 1.76
C GLY A 58 -11.19 -12.57 2.30
N LYS A 59 -10.33 -13.38 1.67
CA LYS A 59 -8.88 -13.19 1.81
C LYS A 59 -8.50 -11.89 1.09
N GLY A 60 -7.63 -11.09 1.70
CA GLY A 60 -7.10 -9.87 1.05
C GLY A 60 -8.07 -8.68 0.98
N LEU A 61 -9.07 -8.58 1.86
CA LEU A 61 -10.02 -7.45 1.88
C LEU A 61 -9.36 -6.07 1.88
N PHE A 62 -8.15 -5.95 2.44
CA PHE A 62 -7.38 -4.71 2.52
C PHE A 62 -6.18 -4.65 1.58
N THR A 63 -5.92 -5.70 0.80
CA THR A 63 -4.71 -5.79 -0.03
C THR A 63 -5.03 -5.99 -1.50
N LYS A 64 -6.13 -6.65 -1.85
CA LYS A 64 -6.48 -7.04 -3.23
C LYS A 64 -6.38 -5.89 -4.24
N GLU A 65 -7.05 -4.77 -4.01
CA GLU A 65 -7.04 -3.66 -4.99
C GLU A 65 -5.66 -2.98 -5.13
N ILE A 66 -4.82 -3.09 -4.10
CA ILE A 66 -3.45 -2.57 -4.09
C ILE A 66 -2.52 -3.56 -4.81
N GLU A 67 -2.69 -4.86 -4.58
CA GLU A 67 -1.98 -5.93 -5.31
C GLU A 67 -2.29 -5.87 -6.81
N GLU A 68 -3.57 -5.71 -7.20
CA GLU A 68 -3.97 -5.48 -8.59
C GLU A 68 -3.29 -4.22 -9.16
N ALA A 69 -3.18 -3.14 -8.36
CA ALA A 69 -2.51 -1.92 -8.80
C ALA A 69 -1.01 -2.09 -9.03
N LEU A 70 -0.34 -2.93 -8.23
CA LEU A 70 1.06 -3.31 -8.44
C LEU A 70 1.21 -4.13 -9.73
N LEU A 71 0.40 -5.18 -9.89
CA LEU A 71 0.45 -6.08 -11.04
C LEU A 71 0.15 -5.35 -12.36
N ASP A 72 -0.77 -4.39 -12.34
CA ASP A 72 -1.13 -3.57 -13.51
C ASP A 72 -0.12 -2.42 -13.79
N GLY A 73 0.89 -2.22 -12.94
CA GLY A 73 1.84 -1.10 -13.05
C GLY A 73 1.22 0.29 -12.79
N ARG A 74 0.07 0.34 -12.08
CA ARG A 74 -0.56 1.60 -11.66
C ARG A 74 0.19 2.25 -10.50
N ILE A 75 0.87 1.44 -9.69
CA ILE A 75 1.81 1.84 -8.63
C ILE A 75 3.08 1.01 -8.74
N ASP A 76 4.19 1.53 -8.20
CA ASP A 76 5.50 0.87 -8.27
C ASP A 76 5.83 0.10 -6.98
N ILE A 77 5.40 0.63 -5.82
CA ILE A 77 5.51 -0.03 -4.52
C ILE A 77 4.21 0.15 -3.72
N ALA A 78 3.93 -0.75 -2.79
CA ALA A 78 2.83 -0.63 -1.84
C ALA A 78 3.32 -0.55 -0.39
N VAL A 79 2.66 0.30 0.40
CA VAL A 79 2.91 0.43 1.84
C VAL A 79 1.69 -0.06 2.61
N HIS A 80 1.92 -1.01 3.51
CA HIS A 80 0.90 -1.60 4.38
C HIS A 80 1.34 -1.63 5.83
N SER A 81 0.37 -1.67 6.74
CA SER A 81 0.61 -2.17 8.08
C SER A 81 0.88 -3.66 8.01
N SER A 82 2.02 -4.13 8.54
CA SER A 82 2.43 -5.54 8.42
C SER A 82 1.37 -6.53 8.95
N LYS A 83 0.57 -6.16 9.95
CA LYS A 83 -0.49 -7.00 10.52
C LYS A 83 -1.64 -7.29 9.54
N ASP A 84 -1.79 -6.46 8.51
CA ASP A 84 -2.87 -6.56 7.52
C ASP A 84 -2.43 -7.37 6.28
N MET A 85 -1.16 -7.77 6.20
CA MET A 85 -0.65 -8.57 5.07
C MET A 85 -1.08 -10.04 5.19
N PRO A 86 -1.48 -10.68 4.08
CA PRO A 86 -1.76 -12.11 4.08
C PRO A 86 -0.47 -12.91 4.30
N THR A 87 -0.59 -14.09 4.90
CA THR A 87 0.54 -15.01 5.10
C THR A 87 1.03 -15.68 3.81
N VAL A 88 0.19 -15.65 2.77
CA VAL A 88 0.52 -16.11 1.42
C VAL A 88 0.27 -14.94 0.48
N LEU A 89 1.33 -14.49 -0.19
CA LEU A 89 1.27 -13.43 -1.18
C LEU A 89 0.83 -14.02 -2.53
N PRO A 90 0.17 -13.23 -3.39
CA PRO A 90 -0.10 -13.63 -4.77
C PRO A 90 1.21 -13.76 -5.55
N ASP A 91 1.21 -14.65 -6.56
CA ASP A 91 2.35 -14.83 -7.44
C ASP A 91 2.76 -13.50 -8.11
N GLY A 92 4.08 -13.27 -8.19
CA GLY A 92 4.64 -12.06 -8.79
C GLY A 92 4.77 -10.87 -7.84
N LEU A 93 4.31 -10.97 -6.59
CA LEU A 93 4.50 -9.94 -5.56
C LEU A 93 5.33 -10.47 -4.38
N GLU A 94 6.17 -9.61 -3.82
CA GLU A 94 7.04 -9.94 -2.69
C GLU A 94 7.00 -8.86 -1.61
N LEU A 95 7.10 -9.28 -0.35
CA LEU A 95 7.39 -8.38 0.76
C LEU A 95 8.91 -8.23 0.90
N VAL A 96 9.44 -7.12 0.38
CA VAL A 96 10.90 -6.90 0.27
C VAL A 96 11.49 -6.10 1.44
N THR A 97 10.67 -5.38 2.20
CA THR A 97 11.16 -4.43 3.23
C THR A 97 10.22 -4.35 4.42
N PHE A 98 10.80 -4.23 5.63
CA PHE A 98 10.12 -3.83 6.85
C PHE A 98 10.80 -2.58 7.42
N LEU A 99 10.01 -1.61 7.86
CA LEU A 99 10.53 -0.41 8.52
C LEU A 99 10.58 -0.63 10.03
N SER A 100 11.72 -0.26 10.64
CA SER A 100 11.95 -0.21 12.09
C SER A 100 12.00 1.22 12.61
#